data_AF-A0A7S3TWJ6-F1
#
_entry.id   AF-A0A7S3TWJ6-F1
#
_cell.length_a   1.000
_cell.length_b   1.000
_cell.length_c   1.000
_cell.angle_alpha   90.00
_cell.angle_beta   90.00
_cell.angle_gamma   90.00
#
_symmetry.space_group_name_H-M   'P 1'
#
loop_
_entity.id
_entity.type
_entity.pdbx_description
1 polymer ?
#
loop_
_entity_poly.entity_id
_entity_poly.type
_entity_poly.pdbx_seq_one_letter_code
_entity_poly.pdbx_strand_id
1 'polypeptide(L)'
;GVKKRTDVILATLQRVASVLEKEQSSENKSTLPVTVYVQTAATPEFQAPHAAWQDASTEDAPDKNWQAWKPVGELSLPLNLATAEDVASLLRLMLKLPTETWLSIYYCGPAREGGLRPVTLLRGDRPGEGNTQAMLQYLSKPNAELKLYVKNQRKRPSKLVRQ
;
A
#
# COMPACT_ATOMS: atom_id res chain seq x y z
N GLY A 1 0.24 41.72 -29.07
CA GLY A 1 0.12 42.03 -27.62
C GLY A 1 0.41 40.79 -26.82
N VAL A 2 1.53 40.78 -26.09
CA VAL A 2 2.02 39.63 -25.31
C VAL A 2 1.06 39.24 -24.19
N LYS A 3 0.45 40.23 -23.49
CA LYS A 3 -0.55 40.01 -22.44
C LYS A 3 -1.72 39.11 -22.88
N LYS A 4 -2.35 39.41 -24.03
CA LYS A 4 -3.46 38.60 -24.57
C LYS A 4 -3.08 37.14 -24.83
N ARG A 5 -1.83 36.84 -25.19
CA ARG A 5 -1.38 35.45 -25.39
C ARG A 5 -1.17 34.74 -24.05
N THR A 6 -0.62 35.43 -23.07
CA THR A 6 -0.42 34.90 -21.71
C THR A 6 -1.76 34.59 -21.03
N ASP A 7 -2.76 35.46 -21.18
CA ASP A 7 -4.09 35.28 -20.60
C ASP A 7 -4.81 34.06 -21.20
N VAL A 8 -4.65 33.83 -22.50
CA VAL A 8 -5.21 32.66 -23.20
C VAL A 8 -4.53 31.37 -22.73
N ILE A 9 -3.21 31.38 -22.54
CA ILE A 9 -2.47 30.21 -22.01
C ILE A 9 -2.90 29.91 -20.58
N LEU A 10 -2.99 30.92 -19.71
CA LEU A 10 -3.47 30.77 -18.33
C LEU A 10 -4.89 30.21 -18.27
N ALA A 11 -5.81 30.75 -19.07
CA ALA A 11 -7.18 30.26 -19.14
C ALA A 11 -7.27 28.82 -19.67
N THR A 12 -6.34 28.42 -20.54
CA THR A 12 -6.26 27.04 -21.05
C THR A 12 -5.73 26.09 -19.98
N LEU A 13 -4.66 26.48 -19.29
CA LEU A 13 -4.08 25.70 -18.19
C LEU A 13 -5.06 25.53 -17.03
N GLN A 14 -5.79 26.58 -16.65
CA GLN A 14 -6.85 26.49 -15.64
C GLN A 14 -7.95 25.52 -16.06
N ARG A 15 -8.35 25.55 -17.34
CA ARG A 15 -9.38 24.63 -17.86
C ARG A 15 -8.91 23.17 -17.83
N VAL A 16 -7.66 22.93 -18.23
CA VAL A 16 -7.04 21.59 -18.16
C VAL A 16 -6.95 21.12 -16.72
N ALA A 17 -6.48 21.96 -15.80
CA ALA A 17 -6.43 21.63 -14.37
C ALA A 17 -7.82 21.30 -13.81
N SER A 18 -8.84 22.09 -14.12
CA SER A 18 -10.21 21.82 -13.67
C SER A 18 -10.83 20.55 -14.28
N VAL A 19 -10.46 20.18 -15.51
CA VAL A 19 -10.88 18.90 -16.12
C VAL A 19 -10.20 17.74 -15.42
N LEU A 20 -8.89 17.83 -15.19
CA LEU A 20 -8.13 16.82 -14.45
C LEU A 20 -8.63 16.67 -13.01
N GLU A 21 -8.93 17.77 -12.32
CA GLU A 21 -9.53 17.76 -10.98
C GLU A 21 -10.93 17.14 -10.98
N LYS A 22 -11.74 17.38 -12.01
CA LYS A 22 -13.06 16.76 -12.16
C LYS A 22 -12.98 15.26 -12.43
N GLU A 23 -12.08 14.84 -13.31
CA GLU A 23 -11.82 13.41 -13.57
C GLU A 23 -11.30 12.74 -12.30
N GLN A 24 -10.35 13.38 -11.62
CA GLN A 24 -9.82 12.93 -10.33
C GLN A 24 -10.92 12.84 -9.26
N SER A 25 -11.84 13.81 -9.20
CA SER A 25 -12.98 13.79 -8.25
C SER A 25 -14.01 12.71 -8.57
N SER A 26 -14.17 12.34 -9.85
CA SER A 26 -15.10 11.29 -10.28
C SER A 26 -14.57 9.86 -10.03
N GLU A 27 -13.24 9.70 -9.98
CA GLU A 27 -12.57 8.42 -9.70
C GLU A 27 -12.04 8.29 -8.25
N ASN A 28 -12.02 9.37 -7.47
CA ASN A 28 -11.53 9.43 -6.07
C ASN A 28 -12.49 8.76 -5.07
N LYS A 29 -12.87 7.52 -5.33
CA LYS A 29 -13.34 6.66 -4.26
C LYS A 29 -12.12 6.20 -3.48
N SER A 30 -12.13 6.37 -2.17
CA SER A 30 -11.12 5.83 -1.26
C SER A 30 -11.74 4.75 -0.38
N THR A 31 -10.89 3.93 0.23
CA THR A 31 -11.30 3.12 1.38
C THR A 31 -11.73 4.03 2.53
N LEU A 32 -12.41 3.44 3.51
CA LEU A 32 -12.47 4.05 4.85
C LEU A 32 -11.03 4.20 5.40
N PRO A 33 -10.79 5.11 6.37
CA PRO A 33 -9.48 5.23 7.00
C PRO A 33 -9.03 3.89 7.59
N VAL A 34 -7.83 3.44 7.20
CA VAL A 34 -7.26 2.16 7.61
C VAL A 34 -6.13 2.42 8.58
N THR A 35 -6.16 1.78 9.75
CA THR A 35 -5.09 1.87 10.74
C THR A 35 -3.88 1.06 10.29
N VAL A 36 -2.73 1.71 10.19
CA VAL A 36 -1.46 1.08 9.81
C VAL A 36 -0.71 0.65 11.06
N TYR A 37 -0.46 -0.65 11.17
CA TYR A 37 0.35 -1.30 12.16
C TYR A 37 1.71 -1.65 11.57
N VAL A 38 2.77 -1.32 12.30
CA VAL A 38 4.15 -1.67 11.93
C VAL A 38 4.68 -2.69 12.92
N GLN A 39 5.37 -3.70 12.42
CA GLN A 39 6.04 -4.67 13.28
C GLN A 39 7.11 -3.98 14.12
N THR A 40 6.98 -4.01 15.44
CA THR A 40 8.02 -3.60 16.39
C THR A 40 9.05 -4.71 16.44
N ALA A 41 10.08 -4.61 15.61
CA ALA A 41 11.12 -5.63 15.58
C ALA A 41 11.83 -5.72 16.95
N ALA A 42 11.84 -6.92 17.56
CA ALA A 42 13.13 -7.49 17.91
C ALA A 42 13.67 -8.02 16.58
N THR A 43 14.79 -7.44 16.12
CA THR A 43 15.48 -7.75 14.85
C THR A 43 15.22 -9.18 14.37
N PRO A 44 14.60 -9.40 13.19
CA PRO A 44 14.58 -10.74 12.63
C PRO A 44 16.04 -11.14 12.40
N GLU A 45 16.43 -12.35 12.80
CA GLU A 45 17.75 -12.89 12.49
C GLU A 45 18.02 -12.74 10.99
N PHE A 46 19.27 -12.38 10.65
CA PHE A 46 19.67 -12.27 9.26
C PHE A 46 19.41 -13.61 8.56
N GLN A 47 18.45 -13.63 7.64
CA GLN A 47 18.22 -14.77 6.76
C GLN A 47 18.95 -14.52 5.43
N ALA A 48 19.71 -15.52 4.97
CA ALA A 48 20.37 -15.48 3.68
C ALA A 48 19.34 -15.31 2.55
N PRO A 49 19.65 -14.63 1.43
CA PRO A 49 18.66 -14.27 0.41
C PRO A 49 17.84 -15.43 -0.16
N HIS A 50 18.36 -16.66 -0.19
CA HIS A 50 17.59 -17.84 -0.63
C HIS A 50 16.56 -18.31 0.40
N ALA A 51 16.78 -18.02 1.68
CA ALA A 51 15.86 -18.30 2.79
C ALA A 51 14.97 -17.09 3.12
N ALA A 52 15.45 -15.87 2.91
CA ALA A 52 14.74 -14.63 3.23
C ALA A 52 13.59 -14.26 2.26
N TRP A 53 13.40 -15.10 1.23
CA TRP A 53 12.27 -15.07 0.29
C TRP A 53 11.21 -16.13 0.67
N GLN A 54 11.57 -17.09 1.52
CA GLN A 54 10.60 -17.95 2.17
C GLN A 54 10.22 -17.21 3.46
N ASP A 55 9.09 -16.51 3.42
CA ASP A 55 8.53 -15.86 4.61
C ASP A 55 8.62 -16.85 5.78
N ALA A 56 9.21 -16.43 6.91
CA ALA A 56 9.06 -17.18 8.17
C ALA A 56 7.56 -17.44 8.33
N SER A 57 7.18 -18.72 8.45
CA SER A 57 5.80 -19.20 8.40
C SER A 57 4.89 -18.24 9.13
N THR A 58 4.10 -17.48 8.38
CA THR A 58 3.21 -16.46 8.94
C THR A 58 1.89 -17.14 9.34
N GLU A 59 1.98 -18.27 10.05
CA GLU A 59 0.83 -19.00 10.59
C GLU A 59 0.30 -18.35 11.87
N ASP A 60 1.10 -17.49 12.50
CA ASP A 60 0.62 -16.69 13.62
C ASP A 60 -0.09 -15.45 13.09
N ALA A 61 -1.43 -15.53 13.10
CA ALA A 61 -2.30 -14.39 12.91
C ALA A 61 -1.81 -13.20 13.76
N PRO A 62 -1.82 -11.96 13.23
CA PRO A 62 -1.32 -10.79 13.94
C PRO A 62 -1.98 -10.58 15.32
N ASP A 63 -3.17 -11.13 15.53
CA ASP A 63 -3.89 -11.11 16.81
C ASP A 63 -3.28 -12.01 17.89
N LYS A 64 -2.52 -13.05 17.53
CA LYS A 64 -1.84 -13.93 18.49
C LYS A 64 -0.61 -13.29 19.13
N ASN A 65 -0.01 -12.30 18.46
CA ASN A 65 1.20 -11.61 18.91
C ASN A 65 1.06 -10.10 18.84
N TRP A 66 0.02 -9.55 19.48
CA TRP A 66 -0.32 -8.12 19.46
C TRP A 66 0.83 -7.21 19.94
N GLN A 67 1.69 -7.70 20.83
CA GLN A 67 2.86 -6.96 21.34
C GLN A 67 3.92 -6.71 20.26
N ALA A 68 3.92 -7.48 19.18
CA ALA A 68 4.85 -7.32 18.06
C ALA A 68 4.41 -6.24 17.06
N TRP A 69 3.27 -5.57 17.27
CA TRP A 69 2.69 -4.61 16.33
C TRP A 69 2.36 -3.29 17.01
N LYS A 70 2.84 -2.18 16.44
CA LYS A 70 2.55 -0.83 16.92
C LYS A 70 1.72 -0.06 15.90
N PRO A 71 0.60 0.56 16.30
CA PRO A 71 -0.12 1.48 15.42
C PRO A 71 0.73 2.73 15.17
N VAL A 72 0.83 3.15 13.91
CA VAL A 72 1.61 4.32 13.50
C VAL A 72 0.72 5.47 13.03
N GLY A 73 -0.46 5.16 12.50
CA GLY A 73 -1.46 6.16 12.11
C GLY A 73 -2.56 5.58 11.24
N GLU A 74 -3.35 6.45 10.63
CA GLU A 74 -4.43 6.08 9.71
C GLU A 74 -4.19 6.63 8.32
N LEU A 75 -4.58 5.87 7.30
CA LEU A 75 -4.46 6.24 5.89
C LEU A 75 -5.69 5.77 5.13
N SER A 76 -6.27 6.66 4.32
CA SER A 76 -7.28 6.26 3.32
C SER A 76 -6.58 5.88 2.03
N LEU A 77 -6.85 4.69 1.52
CA LEU A 77 -6.25 4.21 0.27
C LEU A 77 -7.17 4.57 -0.92
N PRO A 78 -6.66 5.24 -1.96
CA PRO A 78 -7.42 5.39 -3.20
C PRO A 78 -7.80 4.04 -3.81
N LEU A 79 -9.02 3.88 -4.33
CA LEU A 79 -9.46 2.63 -4.95
C LEU A 79 -8.87 2.42 -6.35
N ASN A 80 -8.30 3.46 -6.96
CA ASN A 80 -7.62 3.40 -8.25
C ASN A 80 -6.15 2.95 -8.17
N LEU A 81 -5.64 2.57 -6.99
CA LEU A 81 -4.29 1.99 -6.88
C LEU A 81 -4.24 0.65 -7.61
N ALA A 82 -3.35 0.53 -8.59
CA ALA A 82 -3.33 -0.60 -9.51
C ALA A 82 -2.45 -1.76 -9.02
N THR A 83 -1.42 -1.45 -8.24
CA THR A 83 -0.35 -2.40 -7.88
C THR A 83 -0.03 -2.38 -6.38
N ALA A 84 0.62 -3.44 -5.90
CA ALA A 84 1.12 -3.50 -4.53
C ALA A 84 2.19 -2.43 -4.26
N GLU A 85 2.94 -2.05 -5.30
CA GLU A 85 3.94 -1.00 -5.30
C GLU A 85 3.34 0.39 -5.05
N ASP A 86 2.14 0.67 -5.57
CA ASP A 86 1.43 1.92 -5.33
C ASP A 86 1.07 2.05 -3.84
N VAL A 87 0.49 0.98 -3.26
CA VAL A 87 0.17 0.90 -1.83
C VAL A 87 1.45 1.03 -0.99
N ALA A 88 2.52 0.33 -1.37
CA ALA A 88 3.81 0.40 -0.68
C ALA A 88 4.41 1.81 -0.72
N SER A 89 4.23 2.54 -1.83
CA SER A 89 4.73 3.91 -1.98
C SER A 89 4.00 4.88 -1.06
N LEU A 90 2.68 4.77 -0.94
CA LEU A 90 1.90 5.54 0.04
C LEU A 90 2.33 5.24 1.48
N LEU A 91 2.52 3.97 1.81
CA LEU A 91 2.98 3.57 3.13
C LEU A 91 4.40 4.08 3.43
N ARG A 92 5.31 4.11 2.44
CA ARG A 92 6.63 4.72 2.62
C ARG A 92 6.53 6.21 2.94
N LEU A 93 5.66 6.95 2.24
CA LEU A 93 5.43 8.37 2.49
C LEU A 93 4.90 8.60 3.92
N MET A 94 3.88 7.83 4.32
CA MET A 94 3.30 7.90 5.65
C MET A 94 4.32 7.58 6.76
N LEU A 95 5.13 6.54 6.56
CA LEU A 95 6.11 6.06 7.52
C LEU A 95 7.46 6.80 7.44
N LYS A 96 7.60 7.78 6.53
CA LYS A 96 8.85 8.50 6.24
C LYS A 96 10.03 7.57 5.94
N LEU A 97 9.76 6.49 5.20
CA LEU A 97 10.76 5.49 4.84
C LEU A 97 11.43 5.82 3.50
N PRO A 98 12.72 5.48 3.33
CA PRO A 98 13.40 5.60 2.05
C PRO A 98 12.72 4.78 0.93
N THR A 99 12.85 5.25 -0.32
CA THR A 99 12.24 4.63 -1.51
C THR A 99 12.73 3.20 -1.76
N GLU A 100 13.97 2.93 -1.38
CA GLU A 100 14.65 1.65 -1.48
C GLU A 100 14.28 0.67 -0.36
N THR A 101 13.38 1.03 0.55
CA THR A 101 12.92 0.12 1.59
C THR A 101 11.93 -0.89 1.02
N TRP A 102 12.24 -2.18 1.21
CA TRP A 102 11.32 -3.29 1.02
C TRP A 102 10.34 -3.35 2.18
N LEU A 103 9.07 -3.57 1.84
CA LEU A 103 7.95 -3.71 2.75
C LEU A 103 7.17 -4.95 2.36
N SER A 104 6.72 -5.71 3.34
CA SER A 104 5.70 -6.74 3.16
C SER A 104 4.41 -6.24 3.84
N ILE A 105 3.31 -6.20 3.09
CA ILE A 105 2.03 -5.62 3.51
C ILE A 105 1.00 -6.74 3.67
N TYR A 106 0.22 -6.70 4.75
CA TYR A 106 -0.76 -7.71 5.10
C TYR A 106 -2.07 -7.06 5.54
N TYR A 107 -3.18 -7.75 5.34
CA TYR A 107 -4.47 -7.40 5.91
C TYR A 107 -5.23 -8.66 6.35
N CYS A 108 -6.18 -8.51 7.27
CA CYS A 108 -7.07 -9.61 7.68
C CYS A 108 -8.29 -9.62 6.76
N GLY A 109 -8.24 -10.45 5.73
CA GLY A 109 -9.31 -10.61 4.74
C GLY A 109 -10.25 -11.77 5.08
N PRO A 110 -11.36 -11.92 4.34
CA PRO A 110 -12.31 -13.01 4.57
C PRO A 110 -11.70 -14.38 4.24
N ALA A 111 -11.98 -15.38 5.08
CA ALA A 111 -11.65 -16.78 4.85
C ALA A 111 -12.80 -17.53 4.14
N ARG A 112 -12.47 -18.59 3.38
CA ARG A 112 -13.46 -19.39 2.63
C ARG A 112 -14.46 -20.12 3.53
N GLU A 113 -14.06 -20.47 4.74
CA GLU A 113 -14.84 -21.24 5.71
C GLU A 113 -15.52 -20.35 6.76
N GLY A 114 -15.55 -19.03 6.53
CA GLY A 114 -15.97 -18.05 7.53
C GLY A 114 -14.80 -17.61 8.42
N GLY A 115 -14.91 -16.39 8.97
CA GLY A 115 -13.86 -15.76 9.76
C GLY A 115 -12.86 -14.97 8.92
N LEU A 116 -11.79 -14.52 9.58
CA LEU A 116 -10.73 -13.69 9.00
C LEU A 116 -9.44 -14.49 8.87
N ARG A 117 -8.68 -14.24 7.80
CA ARG A 117 -7.36 -14.81 7.58
C ARG A 117 -6.36 -13.72 7.19
N PRO A 118 -5.10 -13.83 7.62
CA PRO A 118 -4.06 -12.95 7.11
C PRO A 118 -3.87 -13.18 5.60
N VAL A 119 -3.84 -12.10 4.85
CA VAL A 119 -3.61 -12.09 3.41
C VAL A 119 -2.43 -11.16 3.11
N THR A 120 -1.38 -11.71 2.52
CA THR A 120 -0.24 -10.95 2.02
C THR A 120 -0.62 -10.22 0.74
N LEU A 121 -0.25 -8.95 0.62
CA LEU A 121 -0.37 -8.19 -0.62
C LEU A 121 0.68 -8.70 -1.62
N LEU A 122 0.22 -9.32 -2.70
CA LEU A 122 1.03 -9.91 -3.74
C LEU A 122 1.29 -8.90 -4.84
N ARG A 123 2.53 -8.85 -5.32
CA ARG A 123 2.91 -8.05 -6.49
C ARG A 123 2.32 -8.68 -7.76
N GLY A 124 1.82 -7.83 -8.65
CA GLY A 124 1.52 -8.17 -10.03
C GLY A 124 2.60 -7.61 -10.94
N ASP A 125 2.85 -8.24 -12.09
CA ASP A 125 3.76 -7.68 -13.11
C ASP A 125 3.07 -6.57 -13.92
N ARG A 126 1.72 -6.52 -13.88
CA ARG A 126 0.89 -5.53 -14.58
C ARG A 126 -0.27 -5.01 -13.72
N PRO A 127 -0.83 -3.83 -14.04
CA PRO A 127 -2.07 -3.36 -13.44
C PRO A 127 -3.17 -4.42 -13.47
N GLY A 128 -3.79 -4.70 -12.32
CA GLY A 128 -4.83 -5.72 -12.17
C GLY A 128 -4.33 -7.13 -11.86
N GLU A 129 -3.02 -7.39 -11.90
CA GLU A 129 -2.42 -8.63 -11.39
C GLU A 129 -2.13 -8.53 -9.88
N GLY A 130 -2.01 -9.69 -9.21
CA GLY A 130 -1.88 -9.75 -7.75
C GLY A 130 -3.24 -9.67 -7.05
N ASN A 131 -3.29 -9.06 -5.86
CA ASN A 131 -4.51 -8.99 -5.04
C ASN A 131 -4.81 -7.59 -4.46
N THR A 132 -4.19 -6.54 -5.00
CA THR A 132 -4.41 -5.14 -4.56
C THR A 132 -5.86 -4.72 -4.69
N GLN A 133 -6.50 -4.99 -5.83
CA GLN A 133 -7.90 -4.63 -6.05
C GLN A 133 -8.85 -5.36 -5.09
N ALA A 134 -8.59 -6.64 -4.81
CA ALA A 134 -9.36 -7.40 -3.83
C ALA A 134 -9.24 -6.83 -2.41
N MET A 135 -8.02 -6.40 -2.02
CA MET A 135 -7.79 -5.73 -0.73
C MET A 135 -8.56 -4.40 -0.66
N LEU A 136 -8.44 -3.54 -1.67
CA LEU A 136 -9.10 -2.23 -1.71
C LEU A 136 -10.63 -2.37 -1.66
N GLN A 137 -11.18 -3.29 -2.45
CA GLN A 137 -12.61 -3.60 -2.42
C GLN A 137 -13.05 -4.10 -1.05
N TYR A 138 -12.26 -4.94 -0.39
CA TYR A 138 -12.56 -5.39 0.97
C TYR A 138 -12.56 -4.22 1.96
N LEU A 139 -11.48 -3.43 2.01
CA LEU A 139 -11.31 -2.30 2.93
C LEU A 139 -12.28 -1.13 2.66
N SER A 140 -12.98 -1.13 1.53
CA SER A 140 -14.07 -0.18 1.25
C SER A 140 -15.39 -0.54 1.94
N LYS A 141 -15.53 -1.76 2.48
CA LYS A 141 -16.76 -2.24 3.11
C LYS A 141 -16.86 -1.76 4.57
N PRO A 142 -18.06 -1.41 5.06
CA PRO A 142 -18.25 -0.89 6.42
C PRO A 142 -17.97 -1.93 7.52
N ASN A 143 -18.03 -3.22 7.20
CA ASN A 143 -17.78 -4.32 8.13
C ASN A 143 -16.39 -4.95 7.96
N ALA A 144 -15.52 -4.34 7.18
CA ALA A 144 -14.15 -4.81 7.01
C ALA A 144 -13.32 -4.51 8.26
N GLU A 145 -12.35 -5.38 8.54
CA GLU A 145 -11.30 -5.05 9.49
C GLU A 145 -10.34 -4.02 8.86
N LEU A 146 -10.48 -2.76 9.27
CA LEU A 146 -9.73 -1.62 8.73
C LEU A 146 -8.32 -1.54 9.32
N LYS A 147 -7.54 -2.61 9.16
CA LYS A 147 -6.15 -2.69 9.59
C LYS A 147 -5.24 -3.15 8.45
N LEU A 148 -4.10 -2.46 8.33
CA LEU A 148 -2.99 -2.87 7.48
C LEU A 148 -1.76 -3.11 8.34
N TYR A 149 -1.07 -4.20 8.08
CA TYR A 149 0.11 -4.62 8.81
C TYR A 149 1.32 -4.55 7.89
N VAL A 150 2.39 -3.91 8.35
CA VAL A 150 3.64 -3.72 7.61
C VAL A 150 4.79 -4.37 8.36
N LYS A 151 5.43 -5.36 7.73
CA LYS A 151 6.62 -6.05 8.25
C LYS A 151 7.78 -6.03 7.26
N ASN A 152 8.91 -6.63 7.67
CA ASN A 152 10.11 -6.79 6.84
C ASN A 152 10.66 -5.47 6.30
N GLN A 153 10.67 -4.41 7.13
CA GLN A 153 11.28 -3.12 6.77
C GLN A 153 12.80 -3.29 6.64
N ARG A 154 13.28 -3.45 5.41
CA ARG A 154 14.71 -3.64 5.13
C ARG A 154 15.14 -2.91 3.88
N LYS A 155 16.40 -2.48 3.84
CA LYS A 155 16.98 -1.89 2.63
C LYS A 155 16.99 -2.94 1.52
N ARG A 156 16.50 -2.57 0.32
CA ARG A 156 16.58 -3.41 -0.87
C ARG A 156 18.04 -3.77 -1.13
N PRO A 157 18.38 -5.05 -1.35
CA PRO A 157 19.72 -5.43 -1.75
C PRO A 157 20.10 -4.70 -3.04
N SER A 158 21.25 -4.02 -3.06
CA SER A 158 21.76 -3.29 -4.23
C SER A 158 22.26 -4.22 -5.34
N LYS A 159 22.44 -5.51 -5.06
CA LYS A 159 22.96 -6.53 -5.99
C LYS A 159 21.86 -7.45 -6.52
N LEU A 160 20.89 -6.88 -7.23
CA LEU A 160 20.03 -7.61 -8.18
C LEU A 160 19.71 -6.67 -9.35
N VAL A 161 20.74 -6.03 -9.92
CA VAL A 161 20.67 -5.55 -11.29
C VAL A 161 20.80 -6.82 -12.13
N ARG A 162 19.71 -7.22 -12.81
CA ARG A 162 19.71 -8.32 -13.77
C ARG A 162 20.90 -8.11 -14.73
N GLN A 163 21.83 -9.07 -14.76
CA GLN A 163 22.64 -9.31 -15.94
C GLN A 163 21.76 -9.94 -17.01
#